data_AF-A0A2G2ZFI5-F1
#
_entry.id   AF-A0A2G2ZFI5-F1
#
_cell.length_a   1.000
_cell.length_b   1.000
_cell.length_c   1.000
_cell.angle_alpha   90.00
_cell.angle_beta   90.00
_cell.angle_gamma   90.00
#
_symmetry.space_group_name_H-M   'P 1'
#
loop_
_entity.id
_entity.type
_entity.pdbx_description
1 polymer ?
#
loop_
_entity_poly.entity_id
_entity_poly.type
_entity_poly.pdbx_seq_one_letter_code
_entity_poly.pdbx_strand_id
1 'polypeptide(L)'
;MQWRDLCENDTYRERFPDKHFDLETVLEAKVCPLSVVSEESFIGFFHPEGIEEEEGFHFLHGSMSFDNIWDKISKSAQETPRHGDSCVYIVSWNDHFIILKVEKDAYYIIETLGERLFEGCNQTYILKFDQDTIIMQAPGESQQSDDKPSCDRKEKTDVKEAADESKIVMSTNNDDSMQEDRVPEKNIIYRGKEACKEYIKSFLAAIPIRELQVDVKKGLMASTPLHQRLQIEFHYTMSFVPKFEE
;
A
#
# COMPACT_ATOMS: atom_id res chain seq x y z
N MET A 1 1.76 25.49 12.12
CA MET A 1 2.54 24.26 12.41
C MET A 1 3.93 24.50 11.81
N GLN A 2 4.99 24.22 12.56
CA GLN A 2 6.38 24.58 12.21
C GLN A 2 6.84 24.06 10.84
N TRP A 3 6.29 22.94 10.36
CA TRP A 3 6.59 22.41 9.02
C TRP A 3 6.08 23.30 7.87
N ARG A 4 4.97 24.05 8.06
CA ARG A 4 4.45 24.94 7.02
C ARG A 4 5.37 26.12 6.76
N ASP A 5 6.15 26.50 7.77
CA ASP A 5 7.11 27.60 7.67
C ASP A 5 8.28 27.22 6.74
N LEU A 6 8.56 25.91 6.56
CA LEU A 6 9.54 25.43 5.58
C LEU A 6 9.13 25.76 4.14
N CYS A 7 7.82 25.75 3.84
CA CYS A 7 7.31 26.09 2.52
C CYS A 7 7.49 27.57 2.16
N GLU A 8 7.75 28.43 3.15
CA GLU A 8 7.96 29.87 2.96
C GLU A 8 9.45 30.24 2.91
N ASN A 9 10.35 29.29 3.14
CA ASN A 9 11.79 29.50 3.03
C ASN A 9 12.22 29.51 1.55
N ASP A 10 12.92 30.57 1.13
CA ASP A 10 13.30 30.74 -0.28
C ASP A 10 14.22 29.63 -0.81
N THR A 11 15.14 29.10 0.02
CA THR A 11 16.02 28.00 -0.39
C THR A 11 15.22 26.72 -0.65
N TYR A 12 14.24 26.42 0.20
CA TYR A 12 13.39 25.26 0.03
C TYR A 12 12.40 25.43 -1.13
N ARG A 13 11.92 26.64 -1.41
CA ARG A 13 11.05 26.95 -2.56
C ARG A 13 11.77 26.81 -3.90
N GLU A 14 13.07 27.14 -3.96
CA GLU A 14 13.88 26.92 -5.16
C GLU A 14 14.11 25.42 -5.43
N ARG A 15 14.32 24.63 -4.37
CA ARG A 15 14.55 23.18 -4.48
C ARG A 15 13.26 22.36 -4.66
N PHE A 16 12.16 22.78 -4.03
CA PHE A 16 10.86 22.10 -4.06
C PHE A 16 9.74 23.09 -4.41
N PRO A 17 9.60 23.47 -5.69
CA PRO A 17 8.62 24.48 -6.12
C PRO A 17 7.16 24.08 -5.89
N ASP A 18 6.89 22.78 -5.87
CA ASP A 18 5.58 22.17 -5.57
C ASP A 18 5.31 22.03 -4.06
N LYS A 19 6.30 22.32 -3.21
CA LYS A 19 6.26 22.18 -1.74
C LYS A 19 6.22 20.72 -1.26
N HIS A 20 6.63 19.75 -2.09
CA HIS A 20 6.79 18.35 -1.70
C HIS A 20 8.24 18.07 -1.29
N PHE A 21 8.50 18.05 0.02
CA PHE A 21 9.85 17.78 0.55
C PHE A 21 10.19 16.29 0.54
N ASP A 22 11.43 15.96 0.17
CA ASP A 22 12.01 14.63 0.42
C ASP A 22 12.21 14.38 1.94
N LEU A 23 12.28 13.10 2.33
CA LEU A 23 12.38 12.71 3.74
C LEU A 23 13.66 13.28 4.37
N GLU A 24 14.77 13.26 3.65
CA GLU A 24 16.06 13.78 4.07
C GLU A 24 15.96 15.27 4.44
N THR A 25 15.32 16.08 3.61
CA THR A 25 15.11 17.51 3.83
C THR A 25 14.30 17.75 5.10
N VAL A 26 13.24 16.96 5.34
CA VAL A 26 12.40 17.08 6.54
C VAL A 26 13.21 16.74 7.80
N LEU A 27 14.03 15.69 7.75
CA LEU A 27 14.89 15.28 8.87
C LEU A 27 15.98 16.32 9.16
N GLU A 28 16.62 16.86 8.11
CA GLU A 28 17.66 17.90 8.22
C GLU A 28 17.11 19.22 8.78
N ALA A 29 15.87 19.57 8.43
CA ALA A 29 15.22 20.80 8.90
C ALA A 29 14.97 20.81 10.42
N LYS A 30 14.97 19.64 11.09
CA LYS A 30 14.81 19.49 12.54
C LYS A 30 13.58 20.24 13.12
N VAL A 31 12.55 20.44 12.30
CA VAL A 31 11.27 21.05 12.71
C VAL A 31 10.41 20.13 13.57
N CYS A 32 10.69 18.83 13.54
CA CYS A 32 10.08 17.82 14.40
C CYS A 32 11.18 16.87 14.87
N PRO A 33 11.21 16.44 16.15
CA PRO A 33 12.22 15.50 16.62
C PRO A 33 11.89 14.08 16.14
N LEU A 34 12.07 13.87 14.84
CA LEU A 34 11.86 12.61 14.14
C LEU A 34 13.21 12.08 13.68
N SER A 35 13.41 10.77 13.79
CA SER A 35 14.56 10.09 13.18
C SER A 35 14.15 8.79 12.55
N VAL A 36 14.86 8.42 11.48
CA VAL A 36 14.78 7.07 10.90
C VAL A 36 15.78 6.17 11.61
N VAL A 37 15.33 4.98 12.03
CA VAL A 37 16.17 3.96 12.66
C VAL A 37 16.40 2.86 11.63
N SER A 38 17.62 2.81 11.08
CA SER A 38 17.95 1.95 9.95
C SER A 38 17.85 0.46 10.29
N GLU A 39 18.12 0.07 11.53
CA GLU A 39 18.12 -1.33 11.98
C GLU A 39 16.73 -1.98 11.97
N GLU A 40 15.69 -1.15 12.12
CA GLU A 40 14.27 -1.56 12.12
C GLU A 40 13.56 -1.11 10.84
N SER A 41 14.30 -0.55 9.88
CA SER A 41 13.80 -0.18 8.55
C SER A 41 14.04 -1.30 7.56
N PHE A 42 13.21 -1.38 6.52
CA PHE A 42 13.27 -2.46 5.54
C PHE A 42 13.22 -1.96 4.11
N ILE A 43 13.98 -2.61 3.24
CA ILE A 43 13.87 -2.49 1.79
C ILE A 43 13.49 -3.87 1.26
N GLY A 44 12.48 -3.93 0.41
CA GLY A 44 12.08 -5.18 -0.21
C GLY A 44 11.32 -4.95 -1.50
N PHE A 45 10.78 -6.03 -2.04
CA PHE A 45 10.19 -6.03 -3.37
C PHE A 45 8.82 -6.70 -3.36
N PHE A 46 7.89 -6.13 -4.11
CA PHE A 46 6.72 -6.88 -4.52
C PHE A 46 7.14 -8.00 -5.46
N HIS A 47 6.63 -9.18 -5.20
CA HIS A 47 6.81 -10.35 -6.05
C HIS A 47 5.48 -10.58 -6.77
N PRO A 48 5.38 -10.25 -8.07
CA PRO A 48 4.16 -10.52 -8.84
C PRO A 48 3.78 -12.01 -8.76
N GLU A 49 2.50 -12.35 -8.87
CA GLU A 49 2.06 -13.74 -8.84
C GLU A 49 2.23 -14.43 -10.21
N GLY A 50 2.56 -15.72 -10.21
CA GLY A 50 2.61 -16.54 -11.44
C GLY A 50 3.87 -16.38 -12.31
N ILE A 51 4.95 -15.82 -11.75
CA ILE A 51 6.20 -15.50 -12.45
C ILE A 51 7.40 -16.36 -12.02
N GLU A 52 7.17 -17.44 -11.26
CA GLU A 52 8.26 -18.31 -10.76
C GLU A 52 9.11 -18.91 -11.90
N GLU A 53 8.61 -18.85 -13.15
CA GLU A 53 9.25 -19.32 -14.37
C GLU A 53 9.58 -18.21 -15.40
N GLU A 54 9.26 -16.94 -15.12
CA GLU A 54 9.51 -15.83 -16.06
C GLU A 54 10.93 -15.27 -15.89
N GLU A 55 11.78 -15.39 -16.93
CA GLU A 55 13.19 -14.95 -16.91
C GLU A 55 13.38 -13.48 -16.48
N GLY A 56 12.36 -12.63 -16.63
CA GLY A 56 12.41 -11.20 -16.33
C GLY A 56 12.57 -10.84 -14.84
N PHE A 57 12.27 -11.75 -13.91
CA PHE A 57 12.24 -11.45 -12.47
C PHE A 57 13.31 -12.18 -11.64
N HIS A 58 14.29 -12.82 -12.28
CA HIS A 58 15.36 -13.55 -11.58
C HIS A 58 16.16 -12.66 -10.60
N PHE A 59 16.21 -11.34 -10.82
CA PHE A 59 16.88 -10.40 -9.92
C PHE A 59 16.23 -10.32 -8.52
N LEU A 60 14.98 -10.78 -8.38
CA LEU A 60 14.30 -10.86 -7.08
C LEU A 60 14.76 -12.07 -6.24
N HIS A 61 15.50 -13.02 -6.82
CA HIS A 61 15.92 -14.21 -6.10
C HIS A 61 16.81 -13.88 -4.90
N GLY A 62 16.39 -14.30 -3.70
CA GLY A 62 17.06 -13.99 -2.44
C GLY A 62 16.85 -12.57 -1.91
N SER A 63 16.07 -11.74 -2.61
CA SER A 63 15.67 -10.43 -2.14
C SER A 63 14.57 -10.54 -1.07
N MET A 64 14.47 -9.53 -0.21
CA MET A 64 13.42 -9.48 0.81
C MET A 64 12.08 -9.16 0.15
N SER A 65 11.07 -10.01 0.31
CA SER A 65 9.74 -9.75 -0.25
C SER A 65 8.93 -8.81 0.65
N PHE A 66 7.93 -8.14 0.07
CA PHE A 66 6.91 -7.40 0.83
C PHE A 66 6.28 -8.28 1.94
N ASP A 67 5.96 -9.54 1.62
CA ASP A 67 5.43 -10.49 2.59
C ASP A 67 6.40 -10.74 3.75
N ASN A 68 7.70 -10.89 3.47
CA ASN A 68 8.71 -11.06 4.52
C ASN A 68 8.90 -9.81 5.38
N ILE A 69 8.80 -8.61 4.81
CA ILE A 69 8.79 -7.36 5.59
C ILE A 69 7.60 -7.38 6.54
N TRP A 70 6.41 -7.68 6.01
CA TRP A 70 5.19 -7.69 6.78
C TRP A 70 5.26 -8.68 7.96
N ASP A 71 5.79 -9.88 7.74
CA ASP A 71 5.96 -10.89 8.78
C ASP A 71 6.87 -10.39 9.91
N LYS A 72 7.96 -9.69 9.58
CA LYS A 72 8.85 -9.08 10.58
C LYS A 72 8.15 -7.98 11.37
N ILE A 73 7.45 -7.06 10.68
CA ILE A 73 6.72 -5.97 11.33
C ILE A 73 5.65 -6.52 12.28
N SER A 74 4.85 -7.48 11.81
CA SER A 74 3.79 -8.11 12.59
C SER A 74 4.34 -8.87 13.78
N LYS A 75 5.49 -9.54 13.64
CA LYS A 75 6.18 -10.20 14.76
C LYS A 75 6.68 -9.18 15.79
N SER A 76 7.36 -8.11 15.36
CA SER A 76 7.84 -7.05 16.25
C SER A 76 6.68 -6.36 17.00
N ALA A 77 5.53 -6.19 16.36
CA ALA A 77 4.31 -5.65 16.98
C ALA A 77 3.71 -6.55 18.08
N GLN A 78 3.95 -7.87 18.02
CA GLN A 78 3.52 -8.82 19.04
C GLN A 78 4.53 -8.93 20.20
N GLU A 79 5.82 -8.82 19.89
CA GLU A 79 6.92 -9.02 20.84
C GLU A 79 7.24 -7.78 21.68
N THR A 80 6.83 -6.59 21.25
CA THR A 80 7.07 -5.33 21.97
C THR A 80 6.20 -5.22 23.23
N PRO A 81 6.77 -5.28 24.45
CA PRO A 81 6.03 -5.15 25.71
C PRO A 81 6.02 -3.71 26.24
N ARG A 82 6.48 -2.73 25.44
CA ARG A 82 6.55 -1.34 25.86
C ARG A 82 5.13 -0.77 25.89
N HIS A 83 4.67 -0.46 27.10
CA HIS A 83 3.32 0.04 27.37
C HIS A 83 2.99 1.24 26.47
N GLY A 84 2.17 1.02 25.45
CA GLY A 84 1.63 2.08 24.59
C GLY A 84 2.45 2.47 23.36
N ASP A 85 3.53 1.76 23.03
CA ASP A 85 4.38 2.12 21.89
C ASP A 85 3.77 1.61 20.58
N SER A 86 3.29 2.52 19.73
CA SER A 86 2.96 2.24 18.33
C SER A 86 4.20 2.37 17.46
N CYS A 87 4.43 1.43 16.54
CA CYS A 87 5.49 1.57 15.55
C CYS A 87 4.98 2.40 14.36
N VAL A 88 5.75 3.41 13.92
CA VAL A 88 5.37 4.27 12.81
C VAL A 88 6.37 4.12 11.69
N TYR A 89 5.91 3.74 10.51
CA TYR A 89 6.71 3.62 9.30
C TYR A 89 6.26 4.65 8.27
N ILE A 90 7.22 5.29 7.60
CA ILE A 90 6.98 5.95 6.32
C ILE A 90 7.21 4.89 5.25
N VAL A 91 6.16 4.54 4.50
CA VAL A 91 6.22 3.50 3.48
C VAL A 91 6.27 4.17 2.12
N SER A 92 7.42 4.08 1.46
CA SER A 92 7.69 4.70 0.17
C SER A 92 7.59 3.65 -0.94
N TRP A 93 6.83 3.95 -1.99
CA TRP A 93 6.71 3.09 -3.17
C TRP A 93 6.45 3.92 -4.42
N ASN A 94 7.29 3.76 -5.44
CA ASN A 94 7.33 4.62 -6.64
C ASN A 94 7.47 6.10 -6.27
N ASP A 95 6.53 6.94 -6.71
CA ASP A 95 6.46 8.39 -6.50
C ASP A 95 5.61 8.78 -5.29
N HIS A 96 5.24 7.81 -4.46
CA HIS A 96 4.25 8.00 -3.41
C HIS A 96 4.72 7.44 -2.07
N PHE A 97 4.25 8.04 -0.97
CA PHE A 97 4.43 7.46 0.35
C PHE A 97 3.12 7.46 1.15
N ILE A 98 2.97 6.46 2.01
CA ILE A 98 1.89 6.37 3.01
C ILE A 98 2.51 6.26 4.40
N ILE A 99 1.80 6.68 5.44
CA ILE A 99 2.25 6.41 6.82
C ILE A 99 1.53 5.16 7.32
N LEU A 100 2.31 4.16 7.72
CA LEU A 100 1.81 2.95 8.36
C LEU A 100 2.07 3.03 9.87
N LYS A 101 1.00 3.14 10.66
CA LYS A 101 1.05 3.02 12.13
C LYS A 101 0.63 1.63 12.54
N VAL A 102 1.46 0.96 13.33
CA VAL A 102 1.30 -0.42 13.77
C VAL A 102 1.09 -0.42 15.29
N GLU A 103 -0.10 -0.83 15.72
CA GLU A 103 -0.42 -1.07 17.12
C GLU A 103 -0.71 -2.55 17.36
N LYS A 104 -0.78 -2.93 18.63
CA LYS A 104 -1.09 -4.30 19.05
C LYS A 104 -2.43 -4.79 18.49
N ASP A 105 -3.46 -3.95 18.50
CA ASP A 105 -4.83 -4.35 18.19
C ASP A 105 -5.37 -3.76 16.87
N ALA A 106 -4.62 -2.85 16.24
CA ALA A 106 -5.00 -2.25 14.96
C ALA A 106 -3.81 -1.73 14.16
N TYR A 107 -3.88 -1.77 12.83
CA TYR A 107 -2.97 -1.09 11.93
C TYR A 107 -3.67 0.09 11.27
N TYR A 108 -2.94 1.15 10.95
CA TYR A 108 -3.49 2.34 10.31
C TYR A 108 -2.67 2.73 9.10
N ILE A 109 -3.36 3.03 8.01
CA ILE A 109 -2.78 3.67 6.82
C ILE A 109 -3.27 5.11 6.81
N ILE A 110 -2.35 6.05 6.85
CA ILE A 110 -2.64 7.48 6.73
C ILE A 110 -2.14 7.91 5.35
N GLU A 111 -3.08 8.37 4.53
CA GLU A 111 -2.82 8.80 3.16
C GLU A 111 -3.11 10.29 3.02
N THR A 112 -2.06 11.07 2.75
CA THR A 112 -2.11 12.53 2.78
C THR A 112 -2.74 13.15 1.54
N LEU A 113 -2.67 12.49 0.37
CA LEU A 113 -3.30 12.96 -0.87
C LEU A 113 -4.75 12.50 -0.99
N GLY A 114 -5.10 11.37 -0.40
CA GLY A 114 -6.46 10.84 -0.32
C GLY A 114 -7.09 10.43 -1.66
N GLU A 115 -6.50 10.80 -2.80
CA GLU A 115 -7.02 10.56 -4.16
C GLU A 115 -7.24 9.08 -4.49
N ARG A 116 -6.38 8.20 -3.97
CA ARG A 116 -6.48 6.74 -4.14
C ARG A 116 -7.63 6.12 -3.37
N LEU A 117 -8.15 6.84 -2.38
CA LEU A 117 -9.30 6.44 -1.57
C LEU A 117 -10.57 7.10 -2.09
N PHE A 118 -10.47 8.39 -2.40
CA PHE A 118 -11.57 9.18 -2.91
C PHE A 118 -11.05 10.26 -3.86
N GLU A 119 -11.35 10.09 -5.14
CA GLU A 119 -10.98 11.04 -6.18
C GLU A 119 -11.57 12.43 -5.90
N GLY A 120 -10.73 13.48 -5.97
CA GLY A 120 -11.14 14.86 -5.69
C GLY A 120 -11.32 15.20 -4.20
N CYS A 121 -10.87 14.35 -3.28
CA CYS A 121 -10.88 14.69 -1.87
C CYS A 121 -9.90 15.81 -1.51
N ASN A 122 -10.28 16.66 -0.55
CA ASN A 122 -9.45 17.70 0.01
C ASN A 122 -9.09 17.47 1.49
N GLN A 123 -9.25 16.23 1.98
CA GLN A 123 -8.96 15.82 3.35
C GLN A 123 -8.02 14.60 3.38
N THR A 124 -7.23 14.52 4.44
CA THR A 124 -6.42 13.32 4.75
C THR A 124 -7.33 12.19 5.23
N TYR A 125 -7.10 10.98 4.74
CA TYR A 125 -7.81 9.80 5.21
C TYR A 125 -6.92 8.95 6.10
N ILE A 126 -7.57 8.33 7.08
CA ILE A 126 -6.97 7.31 7.95
C ILE A 126 -7.83 6.06 7.82
N LEU A 127 -7.25 5.00 7.28
CA LEU A 127 -7.87 3.67 7.32
C LEU A 127 -7.38 2.95 8.57
N LYS A 128 -8.31 2.40 9.34
CA LYS A 128 -8.03 1.56 10.52
C LYS A 128 -8.38 0.11 10.18
N PHE A 129 -7.45 -0.79 10.45
CA PHE A 129 -7.58 -2.23 10.28
C PHE A 129 -7.45 -2.91 11.63
N ASP A 130 -8.57 -3.28 12.23
CA ASP A 130 -8.68 -3.95 13.52
C ASP A 130 -9.39 -5.30 13.39
N GLN A 131 -9.70 -5.96 14.51
CA GLN A 131 -10.34 -7.28 14.53
C GLN A 131 -11.69 -7.32 13.78
N ASP A 132 -12.40 -6.20 13.70
CA ASP A 132 -13.72 -6.09 13.06
C ASP A 132 -13.63 -5.74 11.58
N THR A 133 -12.42 -5.48 11.08
CA THR A 133 -12.18 -5.13 9.68
C THR A 133 -12.37 -6.33 8.76
N ILE A 134 -13.05 -6.11 7.64
CA ILE A 134 -13.38 -7.12 6.64
C ILE A 134 -13.12 -6.53 5.26
N ILE A 135 -12.36 -7.23 4.42
CA ILE A 135 -12.28 -6.95 2.98
C ILE A 135 -13.09 -8.02 2.26
N MET A 136 -14.02 -7.57 1.44
CA MET A 136 -14.89 -8.44 0.64
C MET A 136 -14.51 -8.38 -0.82
N GLN A 137 -14.78 -9.47 -1.53
CA GLN A 137 -14.79 -9.43 -2.97
C GLN A 137 -15.95 -8.55 -3.43
N ALA A 138 -15.67 -7.65 -4.37
CA ALA A 138 -16.74 -6.92 -5.04
C ALA A 138 -17.68 -7.93 -5.71
N PRO A 139 -19.02 -7.73 -5.67
CA PRO A 139 -19.94 -8.56 -6.43
C PRO A 139 -19.67 -8.38 -7.92
N GLY A 140 -18.89 -9.28 -8.51
CA GLY A 140 -18.57 -9.36 -9.93
C GLY A 140 -18.90 -10.76 -10.44
N GLU A 141 -19.58 -10.82 -11.58
CA GLU A 141 -20.30 -11.96 -12.16
C GLU A 141 -19.54 -13.29 -12.06
N SER A 142 -20.27 -14.33 -11.62
CA SER A 142 -19.82 -15.72 -11.55
C SER A 142 -18.99 -16.10 -12.77
N GLN A 143 -17.73 -16.47 -12.56
CA GLN A 143 -16.97 -17.28 -13.51
C GLN A 143 -17.77 -18.56 -13.75
N GLN A 144 -18.50 -18.62 -14.87
CA GLN A 144 -19.03 -19.88 -15.35
C GLN A 144 -17.84 -20.75 -15.73
N SER A 145 -17.70 -21.84 -14.99
CA SER A 145 -16.86 -22.98 -15.30
C SER A 145 -17.14 -23.46 -16.73
N ASP A 146 -16.14 -23.34 -17.60
CA ASP A 146 -16.17 -23.91 -18.95
C ASP A 146 -15.98 -25.43 -18.87
N ASP A 147 -17.08 -26.17 -19.01
CA ASP A 147 -17.09 -27.61 -19.29
C ASP A 147 -18.01 -27.92 -20.51
N LYS A 148 -17.44 -27.72 -21.73
CA LYS A 148 -17.63 -28.43 -23.05
C LYS A 148 -19.04 -28.70 -23.66
N PRO A 149 -19.20 -29.08 -24.96
CA PRO A 149 -18.28 -29.14 -26.13
C PRO A 149 -18.82 -28.56 -27.49
N SER A 150 -17.90 -28.38 -28.46
CA SER A 150 -18.00 -28.39 -29.96
C SER A 150 -19.14 -27.68 -30.72
N CYS A 151 -18.79 -26.76 -31.65
CA CYS A 151 -18.76 -26.95 -33.12
C CYS A 151 -18.88 -25.61 -33.91
N ASP A 152 -17.91 -25.39 -34.81
CA ASP A 152 -17.89 -24.63 -36.07
C ASP A 152 -18.37 -23.15 -36.23
N ARG A 153 -17.38 -22.34 -36.71
CA ARG A 153 -17.43 -21.36 -37.82
C ARG A 153 -18.01 -19.94 -37.60
N LYS A 154 -17.12 -18.94 -37.46
CA LYS A 154 -16.66 -17.98 -38.50
C LYS A 154 -16.19 -16.63 -37.90
N GLU A 155 -14.93 -16.35 -38.16
CA GLU A 155 -14.25 -15.06 -38.40
C GLU A 155 -15.15 -13.82 -38.64
N LYS A 156 -15.02 -12.76 -37.82
CA LYS A 156 -14.28 -11.50 -38.12
C LYS A 156 -14.50 -10.39 -37.08
N THR A 157 -13.36 -9.90 -36.56
CA THR A 157 -13.00 -8.55 -36.06
C THR A 157 -14.07 -7.45 -36.01
N ASP A 158 -14.25 -6.84 -34.84
CA ASP A 158 -13.81 -5.46 -34.58
C ASP A 158 -13.85 -5.07 -33.08
N VAL A 159 -12.94 -4.15 -32.77
CA VAL A 159 -12.47 -3.56 -31.50
C VAL A 159 -13.53 -3.28 -30.44
N LYS A 160 -13.25 -3.64 -29.17
CA LYS A 160 -13.61 -2.85 -27.99
C LYS A 160 -12.70 -3.14 -26.79
N GLU A 161 -11.98 -2.11 -26.39
CA GLU A 161 -11.34 -1.96 -25.08
C GLU A 161 -12.36 -2.16 -23.96
N ALA A 162 -11.97 -2.86 -22.90
CA ALA A 162 -12.67 -2.82 -21.63
C ALA A 162 -11.62 -2.86 -20.51
N ALA A 163 -11.50 -1.73 -19.81
CA ALA A 163 -10.79 -1.60 -18.56
C ALA A 163 -11.49 -2.47 -17.51
N ASP A 164 -10.74 -3.41 -16.93
CA ASP A 164 -11.19 -4.24 -15.81
C ASP A 164 -10.71 -3.58 -14.51
N GLU A 165 -11.44 -2.56 -14.06
CA GLU A 165 -11.23 -1.94 -12.76
C GLU A 165 -11.98 -2.76 -11.70
N SER A 166 -11.23 -3.54 -10.92
CA SER A 166 -11.72 -4.22 -9.72
C SER A 166 -12.04 -3.18 -8.64
N LYS A 167 -13.28 -2.67 -8.62
CA LYS A 167 -13.74 -1.68 -7.64
C LYS A 167 -14.07 -2.34 -6.30
N ILE A 168 -13.18 -2.24 -5.32
CA ILE A 168 -13.40 -2.71 -3.95
C ILE A 168 -14.32 -1.72 -3.22
N VAL A 169 -15.41 -2.21 -2.64
CA VAL A 169 -16.36 -1.40 -1.85
C VAL A 169 -16.02 -1.55 -0.36
N MET A 170 -15.67 -0.44 0.29
CA MET A 170 -15.41 -0.36 1.72
C MET A 170 -16.64 0.24 2.41
N SER A 171 -17.38 -0.56 3.18
CA SER A 171 -18.55 -0.08 3.92
C SER A 171 -18.13 0.43 5.30
N THR A 172 -18.47 1.68 5.62
CA THR A 172 -18.39 2.23 6.98
C THR A 172 -19.80 2.37 7.52
N ASN A 173 -20.14 1.59 8.55
CA ASN A 173 -21.48 1.60 9.14
C ASN A 173 -21.64 2.78 10.09
N ASN A 174 -22.32 3.83 9.63
CA ASN A 174 -23.01 4.80 10.47
C ASN A 174 -24.46 4.90 9.96
N ASP A 175 -25.33 3.99 10.37
CA ASP A 175 -26.67 4.38 10.83
C ASP A 175 -27.41 3.22 11.50
N ASP A 176 -28.15 3.60 12.53
CA ASP A 176 -28.88 2.76 13.48
C ASP A 176 -30.14 2.19 12.81
N SER A 177 -30.08 0.98 12.25
CA SER A 177 -31.28 0.19 11.97
C SER A 177 -31.00 -1.31 12.05
N MET A 178 -31.81 -1.98 12.87
CA MET A 178 -31.76 -3.41 13.15
C MET A 178 -32.11 -4.23 11.89
N GLN A 179 -31.10 -4.66 11.15
CA GLN A 179 -31.14 -5.86 10.31
C GLN A 179 -29.80 -6.58 10.47
N GLU A 180 -29.84 -7.79 11.06
CA GLU A 180 -28.74 -8.75 10.98
C GLU A 180 -28.57 -9.18 9.52
N ASP A 181 -27.92 -8.35 8.71
CA ASP A 181 -27.33 -8.78 7.45
C ASP A 181 -26.13 -9.67 7.80
N ARG A 182 -26.40 -10.97 7.99
CA ARG A 182 -25.34 -11.98 8.02
C ARG A 182 -24.69 -11.99 6.63
N VAL A 183 -23.61 -11.24 6.50
CA VAL A 183 -22.73 -11.28 5.34
C VAL A 183 -22.37 -12.74 5.06
N PRO A 184 -22.63 -13.28 3.85
CA PRO A 184 -22.24 -14.63 3.52
C PRO A 184 -20.71 -14.76 3.66
N GLU A 185 -20.24 -15.66 4.53
CA GLU A 185 -18.80 -15.90 4.75
C GLU A 185 -18.02 -16.13 3.45
N LYS A 186 -18.71 -16.61 2.40
CA LYS A 186 -18.17 -16.87 1.07
C LYS A 186 -17.59 -15.64 0.35
N ASN A 187 -17.99 -14.42 0.72
CA ASN A 187 -17.55 -13.20 0.03
C ASN A 187 -16.39 -12.50 0.74
N ILE A 188 -15.97 -12.99 1.90
CA ILE A 188 -14.95 -12.35 2.72
C ILE A 188 -13.58 -12.93 2.34
N ILE A 189 -12.70 -12.07 1.83
CA ILE A 189 -11.36 -12.46 1.40
C ILE A 189 -10.39 -12.36 2.57
N TYR A 190 -10.45 -11.26 3.33
CA TYR A 190 -9.55 -10.99 4.45
C TYR A 190 -10.27 -10.38 5.65
N ARG A 191 -9.73 -10.63 6.84
CA ARG A 191 -10.26 -10.14 8.12
C ARG A 191 -9.15 -9.66 9.03
N GLY A 192 -9.53 -8.80 9.97
CA GLY A 192 -8.63 -8.37 11.03
C GLY A 192 -7.55 -7.41 10.52
N LYS A 193 -6.46 -7.32 11.28
CA LYS A 193 -5.28 -6.51 10.93
C LYS A 193 -4.59 -6.96 9.64
N GLU A 194 -4.67 -8.25 9.30
CA GLU A 194 -4.07 -8.78 8.06
C GLU A 194 -4.74 -8.22 6.80
N ALA A 195 -5.98 -7.72 6.90
CA ALA A 195 -6.60 -6.97 5.82
C ALA A 195 -5.78 -5.73 5.41
N CYS A 196 -4.98 -5.15 6.32
CA CYS A 196 -4.10 -4.03 6.00
C CYS A 196 -2.99 -4.42 5.00
N LYS A 197 -2.43 -5.63 5.17
CA LYS A 197 -1.41 -6.18 4.27
C LYS A 197 -1.95 -6.24 2.85
N GLU A 198 -3.15 -6.78 2.75
CA GLU A 198 -3.84 -7.07 1.49
C GLU A 198 -4.40 -5.82 0.85
N TYR A 199 -4.77 -4.83 1.65
CA TYR A 199 -5.07 -3.51 1.11
C TYR A 199 -3.85 -2.91 0.40
N ILE A 200 -2.65 -3.00 0.98
CA ILE A 200 -1.43 -2.50 0.31
C ILE A 200 -1.11 -3.34 -0.93
N LYS A 201 -1.08 -4.67 -0.80
CA LYS A 201 -0.65 -5.59 -1.86
C LYS A 201 -1.67 -5.70 -3.01
N SER A 202 -2.93 -5.88 -2.68
CA SER A 202 -4.00 -6.29 -3.60
C SER A 202 -4.92 -5.13 -4.02
N PHE A 203 -4.77 -3.94 -3.42
CA PHE A 203 -5.46 -2.71 -3.86
C PHE A 203 -4.48 -1.63 -4.30
N LEU A 204 -3.60 -1.14 -3.41
CA LEU A 204 -2.68 -0.06 -3.76
C LEU A 204 -1.67 -0.49 -4.84
N ALA A 205 -1.13 -1.70 -4.73
CA ALA A 205 -0.09 -2.18 -5.64
C ALA A 205 -0.61 -2.97 -6.84
N ALA A 206 -1.89 -3.37 -6.84
CA ALA A 206 -2.41 -4.32 -7.81
C ALA A 206 -2.36 -3.81 -9.27
N ILE A 207 -2.82 -2.59 -9.53
CA ILE A 207 -2.85 -2.04 -10.90
C ILE A 207 -1.43 -1.88 -11.43
N PRO A 208 -0.51 -1.16 -10.76
CA PRO A 208 0.83 -0.95 -11.31
C PRO A 208 1.63 -2.25 -11.49
N ILE A 209 1.43 -3.25 -10.62
CA ILE A 209 2.07 -4.56 -10.76
C ILE A 209 1.51 -5.34 -11.95
N ARG A 210 0.18 -5.37 -12.14
CA ARG A 210 -0.44 -6.06 -13.29
C ARG A 210 0.00 -5.45 -14.61
N GLU A 211 0.04 -4.12 -14.70
CA GLU A 211 0.54 -3.40 -15.87
C GLU A 211 2.00 -3.76 -16.15
N LEU A 212 2.85 -3.76 -15.12
CA LEU A 212 4.25 -4.17 -15.24
C LEU A 212 4.39 -5.60 -15.76
N GLN A 213 3.58 -6.54 -15.29
CA GLN A 213 3.58 -7.92 -15.79
C GLN A 213 3.19 -8.00 -17.26
N VAL A 214 2.19 -7.23 -17.69
CA VAL A 214 1.77 -7.16 -19.10
C VAL A 214 2.88 -6.58 -19.98
N ASP A 215 3.57 -5.53 -19.53
CA ASP A 215 4.68 -4.92 -20.25
C ASP A 215 5.85 -5.89 -20.42
N VAL A 216 6.23 -6.58 -19.35
CA VAL A 216 7.29 -7.61 -19.38
C VAL A 216 6.93 -8.73 -20.35
N LYS A 217 5.70 -9.25 -20.32
CA LYS A 217 5.21 -10.28 -21.24
C LYS A 217 5.22 -9.85 -22.71
N LYS A 218 4.98 -8.56 -22.96
CA LYS A 218 5.04 -7.97 -24.31
C LYS A 218 6.46 -7.61 -24.75
N GLY A 219 7.47 -7.80 -23.89
CA GLY A 219 8.84 -7.36 -24.14
C GLY A 219 8.98 -5.83 -24.20
N LEU A 220 8.02 -5.10 -23.64
CA LEU A 220 8.08 -3.64 -23.55
C LEU A 220 9.05 -3.27 -22.43
N MET A 221 10.20 -2.75 -22.81
CA MET A 221 11.20 -2.26 -21.86
C MET A 221 10.80 -0.86 -21.42
N ALA A 222 10.30 -0.75 -20.19
CA ALA A 222 10.07 0.55 -19.56
C ALA A 222 11.41 1.31 -19.44
N SER A 223 11.36 2.65 -19.51
CA SER A 223 12.53 3.51 -19.28
C SER A 223 13.11 3.34 -17.88
N THR A 224 12.26 2.97 -16.92
CA THR A 224 12.63 2.71 -15.52
C THR A 224 12.94 1.22 -15.33
N PRO A 225 14.08 0.86 -14.71
CA PRO A 225 14.42 -0.52 -14.39
C PRO A 225 13.34 -1.23 -13.56
N LEU A 226 13.10 -2.52 -13.84
CA LEU A 226 12.07 -3.33 -13.16
C LEU A 226 12.19 -3.32 -11.64
N HIS A 227 13.41 -3.36 -11.11
CA HIS A 227 13.64 -3.36 -9.66
C HIS A 227 13.08 -2.10 -8.99
N GLN A 228 13.16 -0.93 -9.63
CA GLN A 228 12.65 0.31 -9.05
C GLN A 228 11.12 0.33 -9.00
N ARG A 229 10.44 -0.27 -9.98
CA ARG A 229 8.96 -0.36 -9.99
C ARG A 229 8.41 -1.33 -8.93
N LEU A 230 9.23 -2.29 -8.48
CA LEU A 230 8.85 -3.30 -7.50
C LEU A 230 9.35 -3.00 -6.09
N GLN A 231 10.37 -2.16 -5.93
CA GLN A 231 11.00 -1.84 -4.65
C GLN A 231 10.06 -1.01 -3.78
N ILE A 232 9.80 -1.50 -2.57
CA ILE A 232 9.06 -0.81 -1.52
C ILE A 232 9.94 -0.67 -0.27
N GLU A 233 9.89 0.49 0.34
CA GLU A 233 10.74 0.86 1.48
C GLU A 233 9.88 1.20 2.70
N PHE A 234 10.26 0.68 3.85
CA PHE A 234 9.61 0.91 5.13
C PHE A 234 10.63 1.59 6.06
N HIS A 235 10.52 2.91 6.21
CA HIS A 235 11.38 3.68 7.09
C HIS A 235 10.78 3.72 8.49
N TYR A 236 11.32 2.95 9.44
CA TYR A 236 10.87 3.01 10.82
C TYR A 236 11.28 4.34 11.45
N THR A 237 10.31 5.01 12.05
CA THR A 237 10.51 6.32 12.66
C THR A 237 10.34 6.26 14.16
N MET A 238 11.21 6.98 14.87
CA MET A 238 11.09 7.25 16.29
C MET A 238 10.97 8.75 16.52
N SER A 239 10.07 9.12 17.43
CA SER A 239 10.02 10.45 17.99
C SER A 239 10.94 10.51 19.20
N PHE A 240 11.86 11.48 19.23
CA PHE A 240 12.59 11.81 20.44
C PHE A 240 11.85 12.91 21.17
N VAL A 241 11.28 12.64 22.34
CA VAL A 241 10.96 13.75 23.25
C VAL A 241 12.30 14.19 23.83
N PRO A 242 12.81 15.41 23.54
CA PRO A 242 14.00 15.90 24.22
C PRO A 242 13.68 15.91 25.71
N LYS A 243 14.42 15.13 26.50
CA LYS A 243 14.40 15.27 27.95
C LYS A 243 14.92 16.68 28.23
N PHE A 244 14.05 17.57 28.69
CA PHE A 244 14.52 18.79 29.33
C PHE A 244 15.33 18.34 30.54
N GLU A 245 16.65 18.52 30.48
CA GLU A 245 17.47 18.48 31.69
C GLU A 245 17.04 19.70 32.52
N GLU A 246 16.50 19.44 33.72
CA GLU A 246 16.22 20.46 34.75
C GLU A 246 17.50 21.15 35.24
#